data_AF-A0A0D6MH77-F1
#
_entry.id   AF-A0A0D6MH77-F1
#
_cell.length_a   1.000
_cell.length_b   1.000
_cell.length_c   1.000
_cell.angle_alpha   90.00
_cell.angle_beta   90.00
_cell.angle_gamma   90.00
#
_symmetry.space_group_name_H-M   'P 1'
#
loop_
_entity.id
_entity.type
_entity.pdbx_description
1 polymer ?
#
loop_
_entity_poly.entity_id
_entity_poly.type
_entity_poly.pdbx_seq_one_letter_code
_entity_poly.pdbx_strand_id
1 'polypeptide(L)'
;MAAHDRSNERTLRHQVWRHYEGNAWDAFDQLPPRVRKRVTEHAYDAWSVNVLILWQHYKRVHGPTPRAEGALIRYLDYCERLERQVFAEHYAAEHGAPLPHDNARVEVLRAPAKAAARRTREAGSRNPASLM
;
A
#
# COMPACT_ATOMS: atom_id res chain seq x y z
N MET A 1 -9.13 -8.50 -33.47
CA MET A 1 -7.79 -8.52 -32.83
C MET A 1 -7.93 -7.87 -31.46
N ALA A 2 -7.99 -8.67 -30.40
CA ALA A 2 -8.05 -8.17 -29.03
C ALA A 2 -6.70 -7.54 -28.68
N ALA A 3 -6.69 -6.25 -28.34
CA ALA A 3 -5.51 -5.60 -27.79
C ALA A 3 -5.11 -6.38 -26.53
N HIS A 4 -3.90 -6.95 -26.51
CA HIS A 4 -3.32 -7.47 -25.29
C HIS A 4 -3.24 -6.31 -24.30
N ASP A 5 -4.04 -6.41 -23.24
CA ASP A 5 -3.88 -5.58 -22.07
C ASP A 5 -2.46 -5.82 -21.54
N ARG A 6 -1.56 -4.85 -21.74
CA ARG A 6 -0.16 -4.93 -21.28
C ARG A 6 -0.06 -4.67 -19.77
N SER A 7 -1.18 -4.59 -19.09
CA SER A 7 -1.23 -4.39 -17.66
C SER A 7 -0.91 -5.71 -16.95
N ASN A 8 0.14 -5.71 -16.12
CA ASN A 8 0.34 -6.77 -15.12
C ASN A 8 -0.70 -6.70 -13.98
N GLU A 9 -1.70 -5.84 -14.10
CA GLU A 9 -2.82 -5.73 -13.17
C GLU A 9 -3.67 -6.99 -13.23
N ARG A 10 -3.45 -7.88 -12.26
CA ARG A 10 -4.20 -9.14 -12.11
C ARG A 10 -5.44 -8.97 -11.23
N THR A 11 -5.79 -7.74 -10.86
CA THR A 11 -6.89 -7.44 -9.96
C THR A 11 -8.02 -6.72 -10.70
N LEU A 12 -9.24 -6.83 -10.16
CA LEU A 12 -10.44 -6.18 -10.71
C LEU A 12 -10.50 -4.69 -10.36
N ARG A 13 -9.40 -4.11 -9.87
CA ARG A 13 -9.38 -2.76 -9.31
C ARG A 13 -9.81 -1.71 -10.32
N HIS A 14 -9.44 -1.87 -11.58
CA HIS A 14 -9.84 -1.00 -12.69
C HIS A 14 -11.36 -1.01 -12.98
N GLN A 15 -12.06 -2.08 -12.57
CA GLN A 15 -13.51 -2.22 -12.73
C GLN A 15 -14.27 -1.62 -11.56
N VAL A 16 -13.62 -1.53 -10.39
CA VAL A 16 -14.26 -1.18 -9.11
C VAL A 16 -13.93 0.25 -8.71
N TRP A 17 -12.74 0.73 -9.05
CA TRP A 17 -12.22 2.02 -8.63
C TRP A 17 -11.86 2.88 -9.81
N ARG A 18 -12.12 4.17 -9.66
CA ARG A 18 -11.68 5.18 -10.62
C ARG A 18 -10.18 5.43 -10.49
N HIS A 19 -9.45 5.17 -11.56
CA HIS A 19 -8.04 5.58 -11.68
C HIS A 19 -7.96 7.07 -12.04
N TYR A 20 -7.08 7.80 -11.36
CA TYR A 20 -6.73 9.17 -11.73
C TYR A 20 -5.34 9.18 -12.39
N GLU A 21 -5.25 9.84 -13.54
CA GLU A 21 -4.02 9.96 -14.31
C GLU A 21 -2.99 10.87 -13.63
N GLY A 22 -1.70 10.55 -13.80
CA GLY A 22 -0.59 11.34 -13.30
C GLY A 22 0.70 10.54 -13.14
N ASN A 23 1.78 11.21 -12.74
CA ASN A 23 3.04 10.53 -12.42
C ASN A 23 2.95 9.88 -11.03
N ALA A 24 2.87 8.55 -10.99
CA ALA A 24 2.74 7.78 -9.76
C ALA A 24 3.97 7.92 -8.83
N TRP A 25 5.17 8.04 -9.38
CA TRP A 25 6.39 8.19 -8.59
C TRP A 25 6.44 9.56 -7.92
N ASP A 26 6.20 10.62 -8.67
CA ASP A 26 6.13 11.98 -8.12
C ASP A 26 5.01 12.11 -7.09
N ALA A 27 3.87 11.46 -7.34
CA ALA A 27 2.76 11.47 -6.41
C ALA A 27 3.09 10.75 -5.11
N PHE A 28 3.79 9.61 -5.19
CA PHE A 28 4.25 8.86 -4.04
C PHE A 28 5.24 9.67 -3.19
N ASP A 29 6.19 10.35 -3.81
CA ASP A 29 7.22 11.12 -3.11
C ASP A 29 6.67 12.33 -2.34
N GLN A 30 5.53 12.87 -2.76
CA GLN A 30 4.83 13.95 -2.07
C GLN A 30 4.05 13.49 -0.83
N LEU A 31 3.87 12.18 -0.63
CA LEU A 31 3.12 11.66 0.50
C LEU A 31 3.93 11.72 1.82
N PRO A 32 3.27 11.90 2.97
CA PRO A 32 3.94 11.81 4.26
C PRO A 32 4.60 10.43 4.48
N PRO A 33 5.71 10.34 5.22
CA PRO A 33 6.45 9.10 5.40
C PRO A 33 5.61 7.92 5.93
N ARG A 34 4.68 8.18 6.85
CA ARG A 34 3.79 7.13 7.39
C ARG A 34 2.80 6.62 6.34
N VAL A 35 2.30 7.51 5.50
CA VAL A 35 1.39 7.17 4.40
C VAL A 35 2.14 6.37 3.33
N ARG A 36 3.35 6.80 2.93
CA ARG A 36 4.21 6.04 2.00
C ARG A 36 4.46 4.62 2.50
N LYS A 37 4.85 4.47 3.76
CA LYS A 37 5.04 3.15 4.37
C LYS A 37 3.77 2.29 4.27
N ARG A 38 2.62 2.86 4.62
CA ARG A 38 1.35 2.12 4.55
C ARG A 38 0.98 1.74 3.12
N VAL A 39 1.23 2.61 2.14
CA VAL A 39 1.01 2.33 0.72
C VAL A 39 1.88 1.16 0.26
N THR A 40 3.16 1.12 0.66
CA THR A 40 4.06 -0.01 0.32
C THR A 40 3.68 -1.34 0.99
N GLU A 41 2.91 -1.28 2.07
CA GLU A 41 2.39 -2.45 2.80
C GLU A 41 1.00 -2.88 2.32
N HIS A 42 0.45 -2.20 1.32
CA HIS A 42 -0.85 -2.53 0.76
C HIS A 42 -0.75 -3.79 -0.09
N ALA A 43 -1.59 -4.78 0.18
CA ALA A 43 -1.59 -6.05 -0.53
C ALA A 43 -1.87 -5.90 -2.04
N TYR A 44 -2.57 -4.83 -2.39
CA TYR A 44 -2.93 -4.45 -3.75
C TYR A 44 -2.22 -3.13 -4.06
N ASP A 45 -1.62 -3.01 -5.25
CA ASP A 45 -0.79 -1.87 -5.63
C ASP A 45 -1.57 -0.55 -5.56
N ALA A 46 -1.33 0.24 -4.50
CA ALA A 46 -2.09 1.47 -4.28
C ALA A 46 -1.72 2.51 -5.34
N TRP A 47 -2.72 3.05 -6.04
CA TRP A 47 -2.48 4.12 -6.99
C TRP A 47 -2.07 5.41 -6.28
N SER A 48 -0.78 5.71 -6.27
CA SER A 48 -0.19 6.86 -5.55
C SER A 48 -0.84 8.19 -5.88
N VAL A 49 -1.31 8.38 -7.12
CA VAL A 49 -2.07 9.58 -7.53
C VAL A 49 -3.38 9.71 -6.75
N ASN A 50 -4.16 8.62 -6.65
CA ASN A 50 -5.38 8.59 -5.85
C ASN A 50 -5.10 8.87 -4.37
N VAL A 51 -4.04 8.28 -3.83
CA VAL A 51 -3.64 8.49 -2.43
C VAL A 51 -3.24 9.95 -2.21
N LEU A 52 -2.55 10.57 -3.16
CA LEU A 52 -2.19 11.99 -3.08
C LEU A 52 -3.42 12.90 -3.10
N ILE A 53 -4.41 12.62 -3.94
CA ILE A 53 -5.69 13.37 -3.97
C ILE A 53 -6.39 13.28 -2.61
N LEU A 54 -6.47 12.08 -2.03
CA LEU A 54 -7.03 11.87 -0.69
C LEU A 54 -6.22 12.60 0.38
N TRP A 55 -4.89 12.56 0.29
CA TRP A 55 -4.02 13.30 1.22
C TRP A 55 -4.27 14.80 1.16
N GLN A 56 -4.38 15.39 -0.04
CA GLN A 56 -4.70 16.81 -0.18
C GLN A 56 -6.04 17.17 0.47
N HIS A 57 -7.04 16.29 0.36
CA HIS A 57 -8.33 16.46 1.03
C HIS A 57 -8.16 16.42 2.57
N TYR A 58 -7.58 15.36 3.14
CA TYR A 58 -7.40 15.24 4.58
C TYR A 58 -6.50 16.34 5.16
N LYS A 59 -5.46 16.74 4.43
CA LYS A 59 -4.59 17.88 4.78
C LYS A 59 -5.38 19.19 4.82
N ARG A 60 -6.34 19.40 3.92
CA ARG A 60 -7.21 20.59 3.94
C ARG A 60 -8.17 20.57 5.14
N VAL A 61 -8.72 19.42 5.49
CA VAL A 61 -9.73 19.29 6.58
C VAL A 61 -9.09 19.32 7.97
N HIS A 62 -7.91 18.71 8.15
CA HIS A 62 -7.29 18.51 9.48
C HIS A 62 -5.90 19.15 9.61
N GLY A 63 -5.41 19.86 8.59
CA GLY A 63 -4.04 20.35 8.51
C GLY A 63 -3.02 19.23 8.23
N PRO A 64 -1.73 19.57 8.04
CA PRO A 64 -0.64 18.60 7.87
C PRO A 64 -0.24 17.98 9.21
N THR A 65 -1.17 17.29 9.87
CA THR A 65 -1.00 16.76 11.22
C THR A 65 -0.89 15.23 11.22
N PRO A 66 -0.25 14.62 12.24
CA PRO A 66 -0.25 13.16 12.42
C PRO A 66 -1.66 12.55 12.52
N ARG A 67 -2.65 13.35 12.93
CA ARG A 67 -4.08 12.97 12.96
C ARG A 67 -4.65 12.83 11.55
N ALA A 68 -4.33 13.75 10.65
CA ALA A 68 -4.74 13.70 9.25
C ALA A 68 -4.16 12.46 8.56
N GLU A 69 -2.87 12.19 8.77
CA GLU A 69 -2.22 10.96 8.28
C GLU A 69 -2.91 9.70 8.82
N GLY A 70 -3.23 9.67 10.12
CA GLY A 70 -3.94 8.54 10.73
C GLY A 70 -5.35 8.34 10.19
N ALA A 71 -6.06 9.43 9.84
CA ALA A 71 -7.37 9.35 9.20
C ALA A 71 -7.28 8.77 7.79
N LEU A 72 -6.30 9.22 7.00
CA LEU A 72 -6.02 8.67 5.67
C LEU A 72 -5.65 7.19 5.75
N ILE A 73 -4.77 6.79 6.67
CA ILE A 73 -4.37 5.39 6.85
C ILE A 73 -5.60 4.51 7.14
N ARG A 74 -6.48 4.91 8.05
CA ARG A 74 -7.73 4.17 8.34
C ARG A 74 -8.63 4.05 7.12
N TYR A 75 -8.67 5.09 6.28
CA TYR A 75 -9.42 5.05 5.03
C TYR A 75 -8.79 4.09 4.02
N LEU A 76 -7.45 4.07 3.89
CA LEU A 76 -6.75 3.08 3.07
C LEU A 76 -6.97 1.65 3.57
N ASP A 77 -6.98 1.41 4.88
CA ASP A 77 -7.32 0.12 5.45
C ASP A 77 -8.76 -0.31 5.11
N TYR A 78 -9.69 0.66 5.02
CA TYR A 78 -11.05 0.39 4.61
C TYR A 78 -11.14 0.05 3.12
N CYS A 79 -10.48 0.81 2.25
CA CYS A 79 -10.39 0.50 0.81
C CYS A 79 -9.79 -0.90 0.58
N GLU A 80 -8.72 -1.25 1.30
CA GLU A 80 -8.12 -2.58 1.19
C GLU A 80 -9.10 -3.69 1.58
N ARG A 81 -9.91 -3.50 2.63
CA ARG A 81 -10.94 -4.49 2.99
C ARG A 81 -11.99 -4.67 1.90
N LEU A 82 -12.44 -3.58 1.29
CA LEU A 82 -13.40 -3.63 0.17
C LEU A 82 -12.79 -4.32 -1.05
N GLU A 83 -11.54 -4.00 -1.39
CA GLU A 83 -10.82 -4.65 -2.50
C GLU A 83 -10.67 -6.15 -2.29
N ARG A 84 -10.32 -6.58 -1.07
CA ARG A 84 -10.26 -8.00 -0.71
C ARG A 84 -11.61 -8.68 -0.88
N GLN A 85 -12.68 -8.05 -0.39
CA GLN A 85 -14.02 -8.60 -0.48
C GLN A 85 -14.43 -8.81 -1.94
N VAL A 86 -14.27 -7.78 -2.78
CA VAL A 86 -14.59 -7.86 -4.21
C VAL A 86 -13.78 -8.96 -4.90
N PHE A 87 -12.50 -9.07 -4.58
CA PHE A 87 -11.65 -10.11 -5.15
C PHE A 87 -12.10 -11.51 -4.71
N ALA A 88 -12.45 -11.69 -3.44
CA ALA A 88 -12.95 -12.96 -2.91
C ALA A 88 -14.29 -13.37 -3.54
N GLU A 89 -15.22 -12.42 -3.71
CA GLU A 89 -16.51 -12.65 -4.36
C GLU A 89 -16.34 -13.10 -5.82
N HIS A 90 -15.46 -12.44 -6.57
CA HIS A 90 -15.17 -12.83 -7.95
C HIS A 90 -14.49 -14.19 -8.04
N TYR A 91 -13.48 -14.44 -7.19
CA TYR A 91 -12.78 -15.72 -7.17
C TYR A 91 -13.73 -16.88 -6.86
N ALA A 92 -14.65 -16.69 -5.90
CA ALA A 92 -15.65 -17.69 -5.55
C ALA A 92 -16.65 -17.92 -6.69
N ALA A 93 -17.06 -16.86 -7.41
CA ALA A 93 -17.93 -16.99 -8.57
C ALA A 93 -17.25 -17.74 -9.74
N GLU A 94 -15.95 -17.51 -9.95
CA GLU A 94 -15.19 -18.12 -11.06
C GLU A 94 -14.79 -19.57 -10.76
N HIS A 95 -14.40 -19.88 -9.52
CA HIS A 95 -13.81 -21.18 -9.16
C HIS A 95 -14.66 -22.04 -8.23
N GLY A 96 -15.80 -21.53 -7.75
CA GLY A 96 -16.70 -22.26 -6.85
C GLY A 96 -16.14 -22.54 -5.45
N ALA A 97 -15.06 -21.85 -5.05
CA ALA A 97 -14.37 -22.05 -3.79
C ALA A 97 -13.87 -20.71 -3.20
N PRO A 98 -13.75 -20.58 -1.87
CA PRO A 98 -13.14 -19.38 -1.26
C PRO A 98 -11.64 -19.28 -1.60
N LEU A 99 -11.07 -18.09 -1.38
CA LEU A 99 -9.63 -17.89 -1.56
C LEU A 99 -8.84 -18.86 -0.66
N PRO A 100 -7.76 -19.49 -1.17
CA PRO A 100 -6.99 -20.48 -0.40
C PRO A 100 -6.46 -19.94 0.94
N HIS A 101 -6.08 -18.66 1.00
CA HIS A 101 -5.59 -18.03 2.24
C HIS A 101 -6.71 -17.73 3.23
N ASP A 102 -7.91 -17.38 2.78
CA ASP A 102 -9.07 -17.22 3.64
C ASP A 102 -9.51 -18.57 4.22
N ASN A 103 -9.48 -19.63 3.39
CA ASN A 103 -9.73 -21.00 3.85
C ASN A 103 -8.68 -21.47 4.88
N ALA A 104 -7.42 -21.10 4.68
CA ALA A 104 -6.33 -21.38 5.60
C ALA A 104 -6.30 -20.47 6.84
N ARG A 105 -7.18 -19.46 6.91
CA ARG A 105 -7.24 -18.44 7.99
C ARG A 105 -5.92 -17.70 8.21
N VAL A 106 -5.17 -17.44 7.12
CA VAL A 106 -3.88 -16.76 7.17
C VAL A 106 -4.07 -15.27 6.85
N GLU A 107 -3.36 -14.42 7.58
CA GLU A 107 -3.38 -12.97 7.35
C GLU A 107 -2.41 -12.53 6.25
N VAL A 108 -2.67 -11.36 5.66
CA VAL A 108 -1.77 -10.74 4.69
C VAL A 108 -0.43 -10.40 5.37
N LEU A 109 0.66 -10.94 4.81
CA LEU A 109 2.01 -10.61 5.27
C LEU A 109 2.29 -9.13 4.98
N ARG A 110 2.44 -8.33 6.04
CA ARG A 110 2.97 -6.96 5.95
C ARG A 110 4.44 -6.96 6.32
N ALA A 111 5.20 -5.96 5.86
CA ALA A 111 6.62 -5.84 6.20
C ALA A 111 6.81 -5.99 7.71
N PRO A 112 7.67 -6.92 8.18
CA PRO A 112 7.85 -7.10 9.61
C PRO A 112 8.39 -5.80 10.20
N ALA A 113 7.87 -5.38 11.35
CA ALA A 113 8.29 -4.18 12.09
C ALA A 113 9.81 -4.11 12.39
N LYS A 114 10.56 -5.18 12.07
CA LYS A 114 12.00 -5.35 12.27
C LYS A 114 12.88 -5.23 11.01
N ALA A 115 12.39 -4.81 9.84
CA ALA A 115 13.27 -4.57 8.68
C ALA A 115 14.01 -3.22 8.74
N ALA A 116 13.49 -2.23 9.48
CA ALA A 116 14.11 -0.90 9.63
C ALA A 116 15.32 -0.89 10.60
N ALA A 117 15.39 -1.84 11.53
CA ALA A 117 16.45 -1.88 12.55
C ALA A 117 17.78 -2.51 12.07
N ARG A 118 17.80 -3.12 10.86
CA ARG A 118 19.04 -3.75 10.34
C ARG A 118 19.96 -2.75 9.62
N ARG A 119 19.44 -1.62 9.13
CA ARG A 119 20.25 -0.60 8.42
C ARG A 119 20.96 0.39 9.35
N THR A 120 20.53 0.52 10.61
CA THR A 120 21.18 1.42 11.59
C THR A 120 22.31 0.77 12.39
N ARG A 121 22.52 -0.55 12.28
CA ARG A 121 23.65 -1.23 12.97
C ARG A 121 24.91 -1.36 12.12
N GLU A 122 24.83 -1.23 10.79
CA GLU A 122 26.02 -1.35 9.92
C GLU A 122 26.77 -0.01 9.73
N ALA A 123 26.17 1.13 10.09
CA ALA A 123 26.82 2.43 10.03
C ALA A 123 27.67 2.78 11.28
N GLY A 124 27.73 1.88 12.28
CA GLY A 124 28.40 2.12 13.57
C GLY A 124 29.62 1.23 13.85
N SER A 125 30.13 0.49 12.87
CA SER A 125 31.34 -0.34 13.03
C SER A 125 32.49 0.16 12.16
N ARG A 126 32.97 1.37 12.49
CA ARG A 126 34.38 1.71 12.28
C ARG A 126 34.93 2.40 13.52
N ASN A 127 35.94 1.74 14.07
CA ASN A 127 36.99 2.21 14.95
C ASN A 127 36.77 2.13 16.47
N PRO A 128 37.52 1.21 17.11
CA PRO A 128 38.18 1.53 18.36
C PRO A 128 39.71 1.34 18.22
N ALA A 129 40.46 2.41 18.51
CA ALA A 129 41.91 2.43 18.78
C ALA A 129 42.81 2.02 17.58
N SER A 130 43.51 2.94 16.90
CA SER A 130 44.59 3.77 17.45
C SER A 130 45.15 3.20 18.75
N LEU A 131 45.77 2.03 18.63
CA LEU A 131 46.69 1.46 19.60
C LEU A 131 48.11 1.80 19.13
N MET A 132 48.79 2.59 19.96
CA MET A 132 50.23 2.92 19.99
C MET A 132 50.83 3.76 18.85
#